data_AF-A0A845EY96-F1
#
_entry.id   AF-A0A845EY96-F1
#
_cell.length_a   1.000
_cell.length_b   1.000
_cell.length_c   1.000
_cell.angle_alpha   90.00
_cell.angle_beta   90.00
_cell.angle_gamma   90.00
#
_symmetry.space_group_name_H-M   'P 1'
#
loop_
_entity.id
_entity.type
_entity.pdbx_description
1 polymer ?
#
loop_
_entity_poly.entity_id
_entity_poly.type
_entity_poly.pdbx_seq_one_letter_code
_entity_poly.pdbx_strand_id
1 'polypeptide(L)'
;MSLFDDNHGHKTQKCNKCDGCACDTLRNLDPGRIVTINIVGVALPLGPVTFACFDPDTCCATFISQASTSGAVTVVDCRDIASISVTPL
;
A
#
# COMPACT_ATOMS: atom_id res chain seq x y z
N MET A 1 25.21 31.82 32.94
CA MET A 1 23.77 31.56 32.79
C MET A 1 23.61 30.55 31.65
N SER A 2 23.53 29.26 31.99
CA SER A 2 22.29 28.44 32.02
C SER A 2 21.71 28.25 30.61
N LEU A 3 21.98 27.12 29.96
CA LEU A 3 21.31 25.80 30.10
C LEU A 3 20.01 25.78 29.30
N PHE A 4 20.00 25.09 28.15
CA PHE A 4 19.08 23.98 27.80
C PHE A 4 19.75 23.12 26.72
N ASP A 5 20.28 21.98 27.14
CA ASP A 5 20.60 20.82 26.30
C ASP A 5 19.29 20.04 26.14
N ASP A 6 18.78 19.87 24.92
CA ASP A 6 17.82 18.81 24.61
C ASP A 6 18.15 18.16 23.26
N ASN A 7 18.68 16.96 23.44
CA ASN A 7 19.15 15.97 22.48
C ASN A 7 18.02 15.55 21.50
N HIS A 8 17.84 16.30 20.42
CA HIS A 8 17.06 15.80 19.29
C HIS A 8 17.95 14.88 18.47
N GLY A 9 17.97 13.60 18.84
CA GLY A 9 18.48 12.54 18.00
C GLY A 9 17.85 12.66 16.62
N HIS A 10 18.62 13.16 15.67
CA HIS A 10 18.28 13.24 14.26
C HIS A 10 18.18 11.80 13.74
N LYS A 11 17.08 11.10 14.07
CA LYS A 11 16.63 9.97 13.29
C LYS A 11 16.50 10.55 11.90
N THR A 12 17.42 10.19 11.02
CA THR A 12 17.25 10.33 9.59
C THR A 12 15.90 9.69 9.30
N GLN A 13 14.85 10.52 9.21
CA GLN A 13 13.59 10.09 8.65
C GLN A 13 13.96 9.71 7.23
N LYS A 14 14.20 8.42 7.01
CA LYS A 14 14.14 7.84 5.67
C LYS A 14 12.78 8.27 5.19
N CYS A 15 12.71 9.32 4.38
CA CYS A 15 11.51 9.64 3.62
C CYS A 15 11.25 8.37 2.82
N ASN A 16 10.34 7.53 3.30
CA ASN A 16 9.96 6.35 2.58
C ASN A 16 9.25 6.91 1.34
N LYS A 17 9.73 6.57 0.15
CA LYS A 17 9.15 7.11 -1.10
C LYS A 17 7.65 6.79 -1.24
N CYS A 18 7.17 5.81 -0.46
CA CYS A 18 5.82 5.29 -0.43
C CYS A 18 5.18 5.59 0.92
N ASP A 19 4.83 6.86 1.11
CA ASP A 19 4.12 7.35 2.30
C ASP A 19 2.60 7.34 2.04
N GLY A 20 1.81 7.02 3.07
CA GLY A 20 0.34 7.09 3.03
C GLY A 20 -0.35 5.83 3.53
N CYS A 21 -1.60 5.97 3.97
CA CYS A 21 -2.36 4.90 4.61
C CYS A 21 -2.47 3.62 3.76
N ALA A 22 -2.66 3.76 2.45
CA ALA A 22 -2.75 2.62 1.55
C ALA A 22 -1.40 1.89 1.42
N CYS A 23 -0.30 2.65 1.23
CA CYS A 23 1.06 2.11 1.19
C CYS A 23 1.42 1.39 2.49
N ASP A 24 1.13 1.99 3.64
CA ASP A 24 1.39 1.39 4.95
C ASP A 24 0.56 0.14 5.20
N THR A 25 -0.69 0.12 4.75
CA THR A 25 -1.53 -1.08 4.83
C THR A 25 -0.94 -2.19 3.98
N LEU A 26 -0.59 -1.92 2.72
CA LEU A 26 -0.03 -2.91 1.80
C LEU A 26 1.33 -3.45 2.25
N ARG A 27 2.15 -2.61 2.87
CA ARG A 27 3.45 -2.99 3.44
C ARG A 27 3.32 -4.01 4.58
N ASN A 28 2.21 -3.95 5.33
CA ASN A 28 1.94 -4.82 6.47
C ASN A 28 0.92 -5.93 6.17
N LEU A 29 0.38 -5.97 4.96
CA LEU A 29 -0.62 -6.95 4.57
C LEU A 29 0.07 -8.25 4.13
N ASP A 30 -0.43 -9.38 4.61
CA ASP A 30 0.08 -10.68 4.15
C ASP A 30 -0.32 -10.96 2.69
N PRO A 31 0.58 -11.49 1.85
CA PRO A 31 0.22 -12.05 0.56
C PRO A 31 -0.92 -13.07 0.65
N GLY A 32 -1.80 -13.10 -0.35
CA GLY A 32 -2.95 -14.00 -0.42
C GLY A 32 -4.24 -13.43 0.18
N ARG A 33 -4.20 -12.27 0.86
CA ARG A 33 -5.41 -11.63 1.38
C ARG A 33 -6.26 -11.07 0.24
N ILE A 34 -7.57 -11.25 0.35
CA ILE A 34 -8.54 -10.70 -0.59
C ILE A 34 -8.83 -9.26 -0.19
N VAL A 35 -8.73 -8.37 -1.17
CA VAL A 35 -8.94 -6.94 -0.99
C VAL A 35 -9.81 -6.36 -2.10
N THR A 36 -10.41 -5.22 -1.80
CA THR A 36 -11.00 -4.31 -2.77
C THR A 36 -10.29 -2.97 -2.63
N ILE A 37 -9.76 -2.45 -3.73
CA ILE A 37 -9.07 -1.16 -3.76
C ILE A 37 -9.86 -0.13 -4.58
N ASN A 38 -9.90 1.10 -4.10
CA ASN A 38 -10.41 2.25 -4.85
C ASN A 38 -9.23 3.08 -5.32
N ILE A 39 -9.18 3.38 -6.62
CA ILE A 39 -8.10 4.15 -7.23
C ILE A 39 -8.60 5.57 -7.49
N VAL A 40 -7.77 6.57 -7.18
CA VAL A 40 -8.08 7.98 -7.42
C VAL A 40 -8.40 8.20 -8.89
N GLY A 41 -9.51 8.88 -9.18
CA GLY A 41 -9.94 9.16 -10.55
C GLY A 41 -10.57 7.98 -11.29
N VAL A 42 -10.66 6.79 -10.68
CA VAL A 42 -11.35 5.63 -11.25
C VAL A 42 -12.69 5.44 -10.56
N ALA A 43 -13.77 5.36 -11.35
CA ALA A 43 -15.14 5.32 -10.83
C ALA A 43 -15.51 3.97 -10.17
N LEU A 44 -14.88 2.87 -10.60
CA LEU A 44 -15.19 1.53 -10.11
C LEU A 44 -14.03 0.96 -9.28
N PRO A 45 -14.30 0.34 -8.12
CA PRO A 45 -13.30 -0.37 -7.36
C PRO A 45 -12.71 -1.55 -8.14
N LEU A 46 -11.42 -1.83 -7.91
CA LEU A 46 -10.79 -3.08 -8.32
C LEU A 46 -10.92 -4.09 -7.17
N GLY A 47 -11.80 -5.07 -7.35
CA GLY A 47 -12.00 -6.13 -6.35
C GLY A 47 -13.21 -7.01 -6.67
N PRO A 48 -13.28 -8.21 -6.07
CA PRO A 48 -12.29 -8.80 -5.17
C PRO A 48 -11.03 -9.25 -5.93
N VAL A 49 -9.86 -8.88 -5.43
CA VAL A 49 -8.56 -9.29 -5.97
C VAL A 49 -7.66 -9.81 -4.85
N THR A 50 -6.75 -10.70 -5.19
CA THR A 50 -5.78 -11.25 -4.24
C THR A 50 -4.54 -10.37 -4.24
N PHE A 51 -4.15 -9.87 -3.07
CA PHE A 51 -2.87 -9.17 -2.92
C PHE A 51 -1.71 -10.16 -3.06
N ALA A 52 -0.79 -9.89 -3.98
CA ALA A 52 0.35 -10.77 -4.24
C ALA A 52 1.63 -10.26 -3.55
N CYS A 53 2.01 -9.01 -3.78
CA CYS A 53 3.21 -8.41 -3.18
C CYS A 53 3.20 -6.90 -3.27
N PHE A 54 4.05 -6.26 -2.46
CA PHE A 54 4.32 -4.82 -2.46
C PHE A 54 5.82 -4.58 -2.54
N ASP A 55 6.24 -3.68 -3.43
CA ASP A 55 7.62 -3.26 -3.60
C ASP A 55 7.83 -1.86 -2.97
N PRO A 56 8.60 -1.76 -1.87
CA PRO A 56 8.82 -0.49 -1.18
C PRO A 56 9.78 0.47 -1.90
N ASP A 57 10.51 0.01 -2.93
CA ASP A 57 11.42 0.85 -3.71
C ASP A 57 10.67 1.56 -4.85
N THR A 58 9.66 0.89 -5.43
CA THR A 58 8.83 1.42 -6.53
C THR A 58 7.44 1.91 -6.12
N CYS A 59 7.01 1.61 -4.89
CA CYS A 59 5.66 1.87 -4.39
C CYS A 59 4.54 1.09 -5.08
N CYS A 60 4.91 0.07 -5.86
CA CYS A 60 3.97 -0.72 -6.62
C CYS A 60 3.41 -1.88 -5.79
N ALA A 61 2.10 -2.07 -5.84
CA ALA A 61 1.42 -3.26 -5.34
C ALA A 61 0.88 -4.09 -6.50
N THR A 62 1.07 -5.41 -6.40
CA THR A 62 0.60 -6.38 -7.39
C THR A 62 -0.63 -7.11 -6.86
N PHE A 63 -1.67 -7.16 -7.68
CA PHE A 63 -2.93 -7.83 -7.40
C PHE A 63 -3.26 -8.84 -8.50
N ILE A 64 -3.87 -9.95 -8.12
CA ILE A 64 -4.28 -11.01 -9.04
C ILE A 64 -5.80 -11.10 -9.02
N SER A 65 -6.43 -10.93 -10.18
CA SER A 65 -7.87 -11.11 -10.37
C SER A 65 -8.20 -12.58 -10.49
N GLN A 66 -9.14 -13.05 -9.68
CA GLN A 66 -9.68 -14.40 -9.74
C GLN A 66 -10.87 -14.53 -10.71
N ALA A 67 -11.30 -13.42 -11.33
CA ALA A 67 -12.49 -13.38 -12.18
C ALA A 67 -12.24 -13.86 -13.62
N SER A 68 -10.98 -14.01 -14.05
CA SER A 68 -10.63 -14.48 -15.39
C SER A 68 -9.97 -15.86 -15.34
N THR A 69 -10.33 -16.72 -16.29
CA THR A 69 -9.74 -18.06 -16.50
C THR A 69 -8.22 -18.04 -16.72
N SER A 70 -7.64 -16.88 -17.00
CA SER A 70 -6.21 -16.64 -17.20
C SER A 70 -5.51 -15.91 -16.04
N GLY A 71 -6.23 -15.47 -15.00
CA GLY A 71 -5.66 -14.72 -13.88
C GLY A 71 -5.03 -13.38 -14.32
N ALA A 72 -5.82 -12.31 -14.40
CA ALA A 72 -5.27 -11.01 -14.75
C ALA A 72 -4.40 -10.45 -13.61
N VAL A 73 -3.18 -10.02 -13.92
CA VAL A 73 -2.27 -9.36 -12.97
C VAL A 73 -2.40 -7.85 -13.17
N THR A 74 -2.68 -7.13 -12.08
CA THR A 74 -2.79 -5.68 -12.07
C THR A 74 -1.76 -5.11 -11.11
N VAL A 75 -0.96 -4.16 -11.60
CA VAL A 75 0.05 -3.45 -10.80
C VAL A 75 -0.42 -2.00 -10.63
N VAL A 76 -0.47 -1.52 -9.38
CA VAL A 76 -0.97 -0.19 -9.03
C VAL A 76 0.02 0.51 -8.11
N ASP A 77 0.25 1.81 -8.32
CA ASP A 77 0.99 2.64 -7.37
C ASP A 77 0.15 2.83 -6.10
N CYS A 78 0.70 2.51 -4.93
CA CYS A 78 -0.03 2.62 -3.67
C CYS A 78 -0.44 4.06 -3.33
N ARG A 79 0.21 5.06 -3.93
CA ARG A 79 -0.11 6.49 -3.74
C ARG A 79 -1.36 6.91 -4.50
N ASP A 80 -1.74 6.17 -5.54
CA ASP A 80 -2.98 6.39 -6.29
C ASP A 80 -4.16 5.60 -5.70
N ILE A 81 -3.92 4.80 -4.65
CA ILE A 81 -4.99 4.08 -3.96
C ILE A 81 -5.64 5.02 -2.93
N ALA A 82 -6.88 5.40 -3.21
CA ALA A 82 -7.69 6.21 -2.32
C ALA A 82 -8.10 5.45 -1.05
N SER A 83 -8.40 4.16 -1.18
CA SER A 83 -8.71 3.30 -0.03
C SER A 83 -8.52 1.83 -0.36
N ILE A 84 -8.22 1.05 0.68
CA ILE A 84 -8.10 -0.40 0.65
C ILE A 84 -9.05 -1.00 1.69
N SER A 85 -9.87 -1.95 1.25
CA SER A 85 -10.75 -2.74 2.11
C SER A 85 -10.25 -4.17 2.14
N VAL A 86 -9.89 -4.67 3.31
CA VAL A 86 -9.41 -6.05 3.49
C VAL A 86 -10.58 -6.92 3.93
N THR A 87 -10.84 -8.01 3.20
CA THR A 87 -11.90 -8.95 3.55
C THR A 87 -11.50 -9.75 4.81
N PRO A 88 -12.34 -9.81 5.86
CA PRO A 88 -12.10 -10.66 7.03
C PRO A 88 -12.03 -12.13 6.63
N LEU A 89 -11.20 -12.92 7.32
CA LEU A 89 -11.20 -14.39 7.22
C LEU A 89 -12.25 -14.99 8.14
#